data_AF-A0A955WQJ0-F1
#
_entry.id   AF-A0A955WQJ0-F1
#
_cell.length_a   1.000
_cell.length_b   1.000
_cell.length_c   1.000
_cell.angle_alpha   90.00
_cell.angle_beta   90.00
_cell.angle_gamma   90.00
#
_symmetry.space_group_name_H-M   'P 1'
#
loop_
_entity.id
_entity.type
_entity.pdbx_description
1 polymer ?
#
loop_
_entity_poly.entity_id
_entity_poly.type
_entity_poly.pdbx_seq_one_letter_code
_entity_poly.pdbx_strand_id
1 'polypeptide(L)'
;MIARHRQGLGPIMAALALVSAWGCSEEASVGLPVGGDGGAMVDAAGAGGMGGGVDVGPGGMGGGPGGDMGPGGCDPYQFRGESFFCSQLDRCNEQNISFRLACCECDPQLCNPPPGGCVPDQPDGGVPPADMGVPPQPEPVESCMRCHNGAAANNDYSGNGLSNPHPFPPAAQLRCTQCHGGNPNGGGKEGSHVPAPPSIGDKQFQANNPQAWFNRLTLTGIDKLQPATYQGPDGAQWTNLDFLQFVNPGDLRVVAEGRGCGEGGCHLNEHAQWVTKSMIATTNGLMSGARYTVGVDNRIPENRNLDQNTASDVSPRAVQNPNYNPNNRDVGEVGRLQEHAELAQFTGTMRDNGNYAAANLPNHIINANQDPAKPNRVRAGSPLEHLIDEQISMTCGDCHLYSAGANNRYADFRSSGCTACHMEYSYDGRSRSGDPNVNRFEPANPDQIAAPERAHIEVHQIRNVAKILPNGAFVRGISDRACVGCHQGSNRTVLQYWGVRMDQNADVVNDTQYPANPNTFADTAADTRLYDPAVNNQTFNGRNANQHLLEEDYDGDNRDDTPPDVHYEAGLGCIDCHGSRDLH
;
A
#
# COMPACT_ATOMS: atom_id res chain seq x y z
N MET A 1 -40.05 -2.59 -37.49
CA MET A 1 -40.23 -2.09 -38.87
C MET A 1 -38.85 -1.84 -39.44
N ILE A 2 -38.67 -2.28 -40.69
CA ILE A 2 -37.54 -2.04 -41.60
C ILE A 2 -36.26 -2.85 -41.34
N ALA A 3 -35.99 -3.69 -42.34
CA ALA A 3 -34.78 -4.44 -42.61
C ALA A 3 -34.20 -3.97 -43.95
N ARG A 4 -32.89 -4.26 -44.17
CA ARG A 4 -32.11 -4.24 -45.44
C ARG A 4 -31.73 -2.82 -45.94
N HIS A 5 -30.53 -2.54 -46.44
CA HIS A 5 -29.61 -3.19 -47.40
C HIS A 5 -28.14 -2.78 -47.10
N ARG A 6 -27.05 -3.24 -47.75
CA ARG A 6 -26.53 -4.47 -48.39
C ARG A 6 -25.17 -4.02 -49.00
N GLN A 7 -24.21 -4.95 -49.15
CA GLN A 7 -22.97 -4.85 -49.97
C GLN A 7 -21.83 -4.04 -49.32
N GLY A 8 -20.54 -4.41 -49.36
CA GLY A 8 -19.79 -5.38 -50.15
C GLY A 8 -18.46 -4.73 -50.56
N LEU A 9 -17.37 -4.97 -49.82
CA LEU A 9 -16.01 -4.58 -50.22
C LEU A 9 -15.04 -5.73 -49.88
N GLY A 10 -14.24 -6.12 -50.89
CA GLY A 10 -13.21 -7.14 -50.82
C GLY A 10 -11.94 -6.67 -50.08
N PRO A 11 -10.90 -7.51 -50.02
CA PRO A 11 -9.86 -7.42 -49.00
C PRO A 11 -8.88 -6.29 -49.32
N ILE A 12 -8.85 -5.28 -48.46
CA ILE A 12 -7.76 -4.31 -48.43
C ILE A 12 -6.68 -4.88 -47.50
N MET A 13 -5.45 -4.85 -48.01
CA MET A 13 -4.24 -5.37 -47.38
C MET A 13 -4.17 -5.02 -45.89
N ALA A 14 -3.91 -6.04 -45.07
CA ALA A 14 -3.55 -5.91 -43.68
C ALA A 14 -2.22 -5.13 -43.60
N ALA A 15 -2.31 -3.84 -43.32
CA ALA A 15 -1.21 -3.11 -42.69
C ALA A 15 -0.98 -3.75 -41.32
N LEU A 16 0.29 -4.05 -41.01
CA LEU A 16 0.71 -4.48 -39.68
C LEU A 16 0.26 -3.43 -38.65
N ALA A 17 -0.85 -3.70 -37.97
CA ALA A 17 -1.14 -3.09 -36.69
C ALA A 17 -0.30 -3.85 -35.66
N LEU A 18 0.88 -3.30 -35.36
CA LEU A 18 1.54 -3.54 -34.08
C LEU A 18 0.55 -3.08 -33.01
N VAL A 19 -0.18 -4.02 -32.42
CA VAL A 19 -0.84 -3.82 -31.13
C VAL A 19 0.29 -3.64 -30.14
N SER A 20 0.63 -2.39 -29.86
CA SER A 20 1.39 -2.00 -28.68
C SER A 20 0.63 -2.53 -27.47
N ALA A 21 1.13 -3.63 -26.89
CA ALA A 21 0.82 -4.01 -25.53
C ALA A 21 1.14 -2.80 -24.65
N TRP A 22 0.12 -2.22 -24.04
CA TRP A 22 0.27 -1.08 -23.15
C TRP A 22 1.25 -1.45 -22.02
N GLY A 23 2.20 -0.55 -21.81
CA GLY A 23 3.51 -0.79 -21.21
C GLY A 23 3.51 -1.40 -19.81
N CYS A 24 4.40 -2.37 -19.63
CA CYS A 24 5.12 -2.64 -18.38
C CYS A 24 6.60 -2.36 -18.68
N SER A 25 7.07 -1.17 -18.35
CA SER A 25 8.49 -0.85 -18.35
C SER A 25 8.82 -0.15 -17.04
N GLU A 26 9.46 -0.88 -16.12
CA GLU A 26 10.24 -0.29 -15.04
C GLU A 26 11.69 -0.76 -15.18
N GLU A 27 12.60 0.18 -15.03
CA GLU A 27 14.00 -0.10 -14.80
C GLU A 27 14.14 -0.77 -13.43
N ALA A 28 14.44 -2.07 -13.43
CA ALA A 28 14.92 -2.75 -12.25
C ALA A 28 16.36 -2.27 -11.96
N SER A 29 16.51 -1.24 -11.13
CA SER A 29 17.81 -0.90 -10.54
C SER A 29 18.17 -1.94 -9.47
N VAL A 30 18.60 -3.12 -9.93
CA VAL A 30 19.21 -4.16 -9.09
C VAL A 30 20.68 -3.77 -8.87
N GLY A 31 20.95 -3.04 -7.79
CA GLY A 31 22.30 -2.86 -7.28
C GLY A 31 22.82 -4.15 -6.64
N LEU A 32 23.47 -5.02 -7.41
CA LEU A 32 24.30 -6.09 -6.86
C LEU A 32 25.71 -5.54 -6.56
N PRO A 33 26.31 -5.85 -5.39
CA PRO A 33 27.67 -5.42 -5.08
C PRO A 33 28.65 -6.34 -5.80
N VAL A 34 29.38 -5.81 -6.78
CA VAL A 34 30.55 -6.49 -7.35
C VAL A 34 31.77 -6.06 -6.55
N GLY A 35 32.20 -6.93 -5.62
CA GLY A 35 33.51 -6.83 -4.97
C GLY A 35 34.56 -7.59 -5.79
N GLY A 36 35.76 -7.01 -5.94
CA GLY A 36 36.92 -7.73 -6.45
C GLY A 36 38.03 -6.88 -7.09
N ASP A 37 38.87 -6.32 -6.21
CA ASP A 37 40.33 -6.12 -6.34
C ASP A 37 40.96 -5.17 -7.38
N GLY A 38 41.87 -4.32 -6.86
CA GLY A 38 42.96 -3.71 -7.62
C GLY A 38 43.33 -2.31 -7.13
N GLY A 39 44.21 -2.21 -6.13
CA GLY A 39 44.61 -0.93 -5.53
C GLY A 39 45.50 -0.04 -6.39
N ALA A 40 45.54 1.24 -6.02
CA ALA A 40 46.74 2.09 -6.00
C ALA A 40 46.41 3.43 -5.33
N MET A 41 47.16 3.78 -4.30
CA MET A 41 47.33 5.16 -3.85
C MET A 41 47.94 5.99 -4.99
N VAL A 42 47.45 7.20 -5.24
CA VAL A 42 48.31 8.39 -5.39
C VAL A 42 47.54 9.72 -5.30
N ASP A 43 48.31 10.67 -4.78
CA ASP A 43 48.11 12.07 -4.39
C ASP A 43 47.33 13.05 -5.27
N ALA A 44 47.02 14.14 -4.56
CA ALA A 44 46.55 15.44 -4.96
C ALA A 44 47.40 16.20 -5.99
N ALA A 45 46.73 16.95 -6.87
CA ALA A 45 47.04 18.26 -7.45
C ALA A 45 45.90 18.56 -8.45
N GLY A 46 45.24 19.71 -8.53
CA GLY A 46 45.70 21.08 -8.44
C GLY A 46 45.40 21.78 -9.77
N ALA A 47 44.29 22.50 -9.86
CA ALA A 47 44.00 23.60 -10.79
C ALA A 47 42.61 24.16 -10.41
N GLY A 48 42.38 25.42 -10.04
CA GLY A 48 43.13 26.63 -10.33
C GLY A 48 42.37 27.48 -11.34
N GLY A 49 41.54 28.40 -10.86
CA GLY A 49 41.42 29.71 -11.53
C GLY A 49 40.04 30.24 -11.89
N MET A 50 39.67 31.32 -11.17
CA MET A 50 39.00 32.55 -11.62
C MET A 50 37.53 32.44 -12.07
N GLY A 51 36.56 33.22 -11.59
CA GLY A 51 36.58 34.46 -10.84
C GLY A 51 35.37 35.29 -11.29
N GLY A 52 34.64 35.89 -10.34
CA GLY A 52 33.52 36.78 -10.66
C GLY A 52 32.55 36.94 -9.50
N GLY A 53 33.02 37.55 -8.41
CA GLY A 53 32.17 37.97 -7.30
C GLY A 53 31.38 39.24 -7.63
N VAL A 54 30.22 39.37 -7.01
CA VAL A 54 29.66 40.68 -6.65
C VAL A 54 29.33 40.61 -5.16
N ASP A 55 30.09 41.38 -4.38
CA ASP A 55 29.90 41.64 -2.97
C ASP A 55 28.61 42.44 -2.72
N VAL A 56 27.85 42.02 -1.71
CA VAL A 56 27.12 42.94 -0.83
C VAL A 56 27.31 42.48 0.60
N GLY A 57 27.83 43.40 1.42
CA GLY A 57 28.53 43.15 2.67
C GLY A 57 27.69 42.81 3.91
N PRO A 58 28.37 42.73 5.08
CA PRO A 58 27.96 41.95 6.23
C PRO A 58 27.15 42.76 7.26
N GLY A 59 26.05 42.18 7.73
CA GLY A 59 25.34 42.60 8.94
C GLY A 59 25.29 41.42 9.91
N GLY A 60 25.97 41.54 11.06
CA GLY A 60 26.22 40.44 11.98
C GLY A 60 25.15 40.19 13.05
N MET A 61 25.51 39.22 13.92
CA MET A 61 24.89 38.77 15.18
C MET A 61 23.70 37.81 14.99
N GLY A 62 23.62 36.63 15.60
CA GLY A 62 24.43 35.94 16.60
C GLY A 62 23.72 34.64 17.02
N GLY A 63 24.48 33.70 17.60
CA GLY A 63 24.00 32.64 18.51
C GLY A 63 22.91 31.67 18.04
N GLY A 64 23.28 30.40 17.82
CA GLY A 64 22.41 29.30 18.23
C GLY A 64 22.23 29.30 19.76
N PRO A 65 21.19 28.65 20.33
CA PRO A 65 20.97 27.22 20.08
C PRO A 65 19.49 26.78 20.03
N GLY A 66 19.26 25.55 19.52
CA GLY A 66 18.14 24.67 19.91
C GLY A 66 16.75 25.31 20.03
N GLY A 67 16.04 25.42 18.91
CA GLY A 67 14.59 25.58 18.91
C GLY A 67 13.93 24.25 18.53
N ASP A 68 13.11 23.71 19.42
CA ASP A 68 12.01 22.83 19.05
C ASP A 68 11.30 23.45 17.84
N MET A 69 11.23 22.72 16.73
CA MET A 69 10.33 23.07 15.64
C MET A 69 8.90 22.78 16.13
N GLY A 70 8.29 23.77 16.79
CA GLY A 70 6.85 23.78 17.04
C GLY A 70 6.07 23.70 15.71
N PRO A 71 4.80 23.23 15.74
CA PRO A 71 4.05 22.87 14.54
C PRO A 71 3.93 24.10 13.62
N GLY A 72 4.59 24.01 12.46
CA GLY A 72 4.42 24.97 11.37
C GLY A 72 2.95 24.98 10.95
N GLY A 73 2.38 26.18 10.89
CA GLY A 73 0.94 26.41 10.73
C GLY A 73 0.37 25.75 9.48
N CYS A 74 -0.59 24.87 9.73
CA CYS A 74 -1.40 24.16 8.73
C CYS A 74 -2.55 25.02 8.17
N ASP A 75 -2.33 26.32 7.98
CA ASP A 75 -3.42 27.26 7.74
C ASP A 75 -3.08 28.32 6.67
N PRO A 76 -3.88 28.45 5.58
CA PRO A 76 -5.11 27.70 5.23
C PRO A 76 -4.84 26.36 4.53
N TYR A 77 -5.62 25.33 4.87
CA TYR A 77 -5.59 24.00 4.23
C TYR A 77 -6.83 23.77 3.36
N GLN A 78 -6.65 23.40 2.09
CA GLN A 78 -7.78 23.01 1.24
C GLN A 78 -8.09 21.52 1.39
N PHE A 79 -9.33 21.21 1.72
CA PHE A 79 -9.84 19.85 1.82
C PHE A 79 -11.16 19.76 1.05
N ARG A 80 -11.19 18.93 0.00
CA ARG A 80 -12.40 18.64 -0.78
C ARG A 80 -13.12 19.91 -1.27
N GLY A 81 -12.36 20.86 -1.82
CA GLY A 81 -12.87 22.12 -2.37
C GLY A 81 -13.18 23.22 -1.36
N GLU A 82 -13.06 22.94 -0.05
CA GLU A 82 -13.27 23.91 1.02
C GLU A 82 -11.94 24.27 1.70
N SER A 83 -11.78 25.54 2.09
CA SER A 83 -10.59 26.00 2.84
C SER A 83 -10.87 25.98 4.33
N PHE A 84 -10.01 25.28 5.08
CA PHE A 84 -10.08 25.11 6.52
C PHE A 84 -8.92 25.81 7.22
N PHE A 85 -9.25 26.51 8.30
CA PHE A 85 -8.30 27.24 9.10
C PHE A 85 -7.88 26.42 10.33
N CYS A 86 -6.85 25.58 10.21
CA CYS A 86 -6.45 24.65 11.27
C CYS A 86 -6.10 25.34 12.60
N SER A 87 -5.73 26.62 12.57
CA SER A 87 -5.48 27.42 13.78
C SER A 87 -6.73 27.63 14.64
N GLN A 88 -7.92 27.43 14.08
CA GLN A 88 -9.21 27.57 14.76
C GLN A 88 -9.68 26.27 15.42
N LEU A 89 -8.93 25.18 15.27
CA LEU A 89 -9.32 23.88 15.83
C LEU A 89 -9.17 23.85 17.35
N ASP A 90 -10.29 23.88 18.08
CA ASP A 90 -10.32 23.37 19.45
C ASP A 90 -10.51 21.85 19.45
N ARG A 91 -9.42 21.14 19.77
CA ARG A 91 -9.39 19.67 19.82
C ARG A 91 -10.40 19.06 20.80
N CYS A 92 -10.93 19.83 21.76
CA CYS A 92 -11.86 19.38 22.77
C CYS A 92 -13.34 19.61 22.40
N ASN A 93 -13.64 20.66 21.64
CA ASN A 93 -15.04 21.08 21.43
C ASN A 93 -15.51 21.02 19.97
N GLU A 94 -14.60 20.88 18.99
CA GLU A 94 -15.00 20.90 17.59
C GLU A 94 -15.81 19.64 17.25
N GLN A 95 -17.03 19.81 16.77
CA GLN A 95 -17.97 18.73 16.44
C GLN A 95 -18.14 18.53 14.93
N ASN A 96 -17.65 19.47 14.12
CA ASN A 96 -17.67 19.34 12.68
C ASN A 96 -16.63 18.30 12.24
N ILE A 97 -17.13 17.15 11.77
CA ILE A 97 -16.30 16.03 11.35
C ILE A 97 -15.46 16.36 10.12
N SER A 98 -16.00 17.11 9.16
CA SER A 98 -15.32 17.52 7.94
C SER A 98 -14.18 18.49 8.26
N PHE A 99 -14.42 19.45 9.16
CA PHE A 99 -13.38 20.36 9.65
C PHE A 99 -12.24 19.60 10.35
N ARG A 100 -12.57 18.63 11.22
CA ARG A 100 -11.55 17.80 11.87
C ARG A 100 -10.75 16.99 10.86
N LEU A 101 -11.40 16.32 9.91
CA LEU A 101 -10.74 15.53 8.87
C LEU A 101 -9.76 16.38 8.05
N ALA A 102 -10.19 17.56 7.60
CA ALA A 102 -9.34 18.50 6.89
C ALA A 102 -8.08 18.83 7.70
N CYS A 103 -8.25 19.15 8.98
CA CYS A 103 -7.13 19.45 9.86
C CYS A 103 -6.20 18.24 10.05
N CYS A 104 -6.73 17.02 10.19
CA CYS A 104 -5.93 15.80 10.34
C CYS A 104 -5.04 15.51 9.14
N GLU A 105 -5.54 15.78 7.93
CA GLU A 105 -4.78 15.52 6.71
C GLU A 105 -3.66 16.53 6.50
N CYS A 106 -3.84 17.74 7.06
CA CYS A 106 -2.76 18.72 7.11
C CYS A 106 -1.73 18.34 8.18
N ASP A 107 -2.15 18.09 9.42
CA ASP A 107 -1.29 17.63 10.51
C ASP A 107 -1.95 16.46 11.28
N PRO A 108 -1.45 15.23 11.10
CA PRO A 108 -1.94 14.06 11.81
C PRO A 108 -1.92 14.17 13.34
N GLN A 109 -1.04 15.02 13.91
CA GLN A 109 -0.99 15.25 15.35
C GLN A 109 -2.24 15.93 15.90
N LEU A 110 -3.02 16.64 15.06
CA LEU A 110 -4.29 17.26 15.46
C LEU A 110 -5.35 16.23 15.84
N CYS A 111 -5.21 15.00 15.36
CA CYS A 111 -6.23 13.95 15.48
C CYS A 111 -5.81 12.74 16.30
N ASN A 112 -4.54 12.67 16.67
CA ASN A 112 -4.01 11.68 17.62
C ASN A 112 -3.40 12.43 18.83
N PRO A 113 -4.20 13.19 19.62
CA PRO A 113 -3.66 13.91 20.76
C PRO A 113 -3.05 12.91 21.76
N PRO A 114 -1.97 13.28 22.48
CA PRO A 114 -1.43 12.46 23.55
C PRO A 114 -2.55 12.11 24.54
N PRO A 115 -2.57 10.89 25.11
CA PRO A 115 -3.55 10.55 26.13
C PRO A 115 -3.40 11.51 27.32
N GLY A 116 -4.46 12.30 27.55
CA GLY A 116 -4.50 13.37 28.56
C GLY A 116 -4.70 14.79 27.98
N GLY A 117 -4.63 14.98 26.66
CA GLY A 117 -4.71 16.30 26.02
C GLY A 117 -6.12 16.92 25.88
N CYS A 118 -7.18 16.16 26.20
CA CYS A 118 -8.56 16.65 26.14
C CYS A 118 -9.33 16.23 27.39
N VAL A 119 -8.97 16.78 28.54
CA VAL A 119 -9.95 16.90 29.64
C VAL A 119 -10.58 18.28 29.41
N PRO A 120 -11.86 18.38 29.02
CA PRO A 120 -12.54 19.67 29.08
C PRO A 120 -12.34 20.18 30.50
N ASP A 121 -11.83 21.41 30.67
CA ASP A 121 -11.77 22.07 31.96
C ASP A 121 -13.15 21.94 32.62
N GLN A 122 -13.31 20.97 33.52
CA GLN A 122 -14.45 20.98 34.41
C GLN A 122 -14.17 22.15 35.35
N PRO A 123 -15.01 23.19 35.37
CA PRO A 123 -14.90 24.18 36.43
C PRO A 123 -15.05 23.44 37.76
N ASP A 124 -14.07 23.65 38.62
CA ASP A 124 -13.93 23.05 39.94
C ASP A 124 -15.28 22.91 40.67
N GLY A 125 -15.62 21.69 41.09
CA GLY A 125 -16.61 21.48 42.16
C GLY A 125 -17.90 20.72 41.84
N GLY A 126 -17.81 19.57 41.15
CA GLY A 126 -18.94 18.63 41.05
C GLY A 126 -18.49 17.19 41.26
N VAL A 127 -18.71 16.64 42.45
CA VAL A 127 -18.61 15.19 42.68
C VAL A 127 -19.64 14.51 41.79
N PRO A 128 -19.26 13.61 40.85
CA PRO A 128 -20.23 12.91 40.03
C PRO A 128 -21.09 11.99 40.92
N PRO A 129 -22.37 11.77 40.57
CA PRO A 129 -23.24 10.89 41.34
C PRO A 129 -22.62 9.50 41.43
N ALA A 130 -22.36 9.05 42.66
CA ALA A 130 -22.07 7.67 42.95
C ALA A 130 -23.35 6.86 42.70
N ASP A 131 -23.38 6.08 41.62
CA ASP A 131 -23.83 4.67 41.58
C ASP A 131 -24.08 4.21 40.12
N MET A 132 -23.08 3.59 39.52
CA MET A 132 -23.22 2.32 38.81
C MET A 132 -21.93 1.54 39.09
N GLY A 133 -22.00 0.66 40.09
CA GLY A 133 -20.86 -0.13 40.54
C GLY A 133 -20.27 -1.02 39.45
N VAL A 134 -19.10 -0.63 38.96
CA VAL A 134 -17.84 -1.41 38.87
C VAL A 134 -16.71 -0.37 38.73
N PRO A 135 -15.73 -0.25 39.66
CA PRO A 135 -14.52 0.51 39.34
C PRO A 135 -13.81 -0.25 38.20
N PRO A 136 -13.53 0.36 37.04
CA PRO A 136 -12.79 -0.35 35.99
C PRO A 136 -11.44 -0.73 36.60
N GLN A 137 -11.16 -2.03 36.63
CA GLN A 137 -9.83 -2.54 36.95
C GLN A 137 -8.87 -1.97 35.90
N PRO A 138 -7.82 -1.18 36.25
CA PRO A 138 -6.68 -1.06 35.33
C PRO A 138 -5.98 -2.44 35.40
N GLU A 139 -5.99 -3.26 34.36
CA GLU A 139 -5.15 -3.24 33.16
C GLU A 139 -5.47 -4.53 32.34
N PRO A 140 -5.14 -4.67 31.03
CA PRO A 140 -3.76 -5.03 30.66
C PRO A 140 -3.33 -4.41 29.34
N VAL A 141 -2.86 -3.17 29.41
CA VAL A 141 -1.70 -2.84 28.61
C VAL A 141 -0.52 -3.67 29.16
N GLU A 142 0.29 -4.24 28.27
CA GLU A 142 1.30 -5.25 28.64
C GLU A 142 2.70 -4.64 28.78
N SER A 143 3.65 -5.43 29.28
CA SER A 143 5.04 -4.98 29.51
C SER A 143 5.74 -4.43 28.26
N CYS A 144 5.22 -4.75 27.05
CA CYS A 144 5.65 -4.20 25.77
C CYS A 144 5.74 -2.66 25.80
N MET A 145 4.82 -2.00 26.50
CA MET A 145 4.76 -0.53 26.57
C MET A 145 5.90 0.10 27.35
N ARG A 146 6.60 -0.66 28.20
CA ARG A 146 7.80 -0.17 28.89
C ARG A 146 8.91 0.21 27.93
N CYS A 147 9.00 -0.50 26.80
CA CYS A 147 9.97 -0.23 25.74
C CYS A 147 9.36 0.67 24.67
N HIS A 148 8.13 0.41 24.26
CA HIS A 148 7.55 1.04 23.07
C HIS A 148 6.80 2.35 23.33
N ASN A 149 6.35 2.61 24.56
CA ASN A 149 5.59 3.81 24.85
C ASN A 149 6.41 4.96 25.46
N GLY A 150 7.64 4.67 25.90
CA GLY A 150 8.45 5.62 26.67
C GLY A 150 7.95 5.87 28.11
N ALA A 151 6.84 5.25 28.53
CA ALA A 151 6.36 5.24 29.91
C ALA A 151 7.14 4.18 30.71
N ALA A 152 8.25 4.58 31.33
CA ALA A 152 9.13 3.64 32.05
C ALA A 152 8.47 2.98 33.28
N ALA A 153 7.40 3.57 33.83
CA ALA A 153 6.83 3.17 35.12
C ALA A 153 5.56 2.32 35.02
N ASN A 154 4.77 2.46 33.95
CA ASN A 154 3.44 1.87 33.85
C ASN A 154 3.29 1.09 32.55
N ASN A 155 2.59 -0.05 32.62
CA ASN A 155 2.09 -0.69 31.42
C ASN A 155 0.79 0.04 31.08
N ASP A 156 0.87 1.18 30.41
CA ASP A 156 -0.30 1.96 29.96
C ASP A 156 0.06 2.79 28.71
N TYR A 157 -0.92 3.50 28.17
CA TYR A 157 -0.73 4.41 27.04
C TYR A 157 -0.22 5.81 27.43
N SER A 158 0.12 6.10 28.70
CA SER A 158 0.44 7.47 29.17
C SER A 158 1.67 8.14 28.56
N GLY A 159 2.57 7.37 27.95
CA GLY A 159 3.74 7.87 27.24
C GLY A 159 3.43 8.36 25.81
N ASN A 160 4.41 9.00 25.18
CA ASN A 160 4.27 9.56 23.84
C ASN A 160 4.52 8.54 22.71
N GLY A 161 4.80 7.27 23.03
CA GLY A 161 5.21 6.27 22.05
C GLY A 161 4.08 5.69 21.22
N LEU A 162 3.62 4.49 21.57
CA LEU A 162 2.51 3.86 20.87
C LEU A 162 1.18 4.46 21.31
N SER A 163 0.34 4.80 20.35
CA SER A 163 -1.07 5.15 20.60
C SER A 163 -1.89 3.90 20.88
N ASN A 164 -3.07 4.09 21.50
CA ASN A 164 -4.03 3.02 21.68
C ASN A 164 -4.60 2.58 20.30
N PRO A 165 -4.36 1.34 19.85
CA PRO A 165 -4.81 0.87 18.54
C PRO A 165 -6.32 0.83 18.43
N HIS A 166 -7.03 0.56 19.53
CA HIS A 166 -8.49 0.55 19.62
C HIS A 166 -8.94 1.69 20.53
N PRO A 167 -9.07 2.93 20.05
CA PRO A 167 -9.53 4.05 20.87
C PRO A 167 -11.04 3.99 21.20
N PHE A 168 -11.72 2.89 20.87
CA PHE A 168 -13.15 2.68 21.05
C PHE A 168 -13.45 1.44 21.93
N PRO A 169 -14.49 1.48 22.78
CA PRO A 169 -14.82 0.37 23.66
C PRO A 169 -15.00 -0.97 22.92
N PRO A 170 -14.57 -2.11 23.49
CA PRO A 170 -13.93 -2.26 24.81
C PRO A 170 -12.38 -2.16 24.78
N ALA A 171 -11.83 -1.16 24.09
CA ALA A 171 -10.42 -0.70 24.10
C ALA A 171 -9.54 -1.18 25.26
N ALA A 172 -9.93 -0.86 26.49
CA ALA A 172 -9.15 -1.07 27.71
C ALA A 172 -8.92 -2.54 28.08
N GLN A 173 -9.54 -3.48 27.36
CA GLN A 173 -9.46 -4.92 27.63
C GLN A 173 -8.53 -5.65 26.66
N LEU A 174 -8.01 -4.97 25.64
CA LEU A 174 -7.20 -5.57 24.59
C LEU A 174 -5.71 -5.59 24.97
N ARG A 175 -5.11 -6.77 24.88
CA ARG A 175 -3.68 -7.00 25.15
C ARG A 175 -2.86 -6.91 23.87
N CYS A 176 -1.62 -6.45 23.97
CA CYS A 176 -0.69 -6.42 22.84
C CYS A 176 -0.53 -7.83 22.24
N THR A 177 -0.36 -8.84 23.09
CA THR A 177 -0.18 -10.24 22.71
C THR A 177 -1.44 -10.91 22.21
N GLN A 178 -2.62 -10.35 22.48
CA GLN A 178 -3.85 -10.82 21.88
C GLN A 178 -3.83 -10.57 20.36
N CYS A 179 -3.39 -9.39 19.93
CA CYS A 179 -3.23 -9.08 18.53
C CYS A 179 -1.96 -9.71 17.95
N HIS A 180 -0.80 -9.39 18.52
CA HIS A 180 0.52 -9.70 17.96
C HIS A 180 1.09 -11.06 18.39
N GLY A 181 0.53 -11.73 19.40
CA GLY A 181 1.21 -12.87 20.03
C GLY A 181 2.47 -12.44 20.80
N GLY A 182 3.52 -13.27 20.79
CA GLY A 182 4.73 -13.02 21.58
C GLY A 182 4.52 -13.30 23.08
N ASN A 183 5.39 -12.73 23.92
CA ASN A 183 5.40 -13.03 25.36
C ASN A 183 5.43 -11.74 26.21
N PRO A 184 4.34 -11.44 26.95
CA PRO A 184 4.27 -10.24 27.78
C PRO A 184 5.08 -10.35 29.07
N ASN A 185 5.63 -11.52 29.37
CA ASN A 185 6.49 -11.75 30.54
C ASN A 185 7.96 -11.91 30.13
N GLY A 186 8.26 -11.75 28.85
CA GLY A 186 9.60 -11.80 28.31
C GLY A 186 10.50 -10.67 28.83
N GLY A 187 11.78 -10.97 28.99
CA GLY A 187 12.81 -9.96 29.26
C GLY A 187 13.45 -9.51 27.95
N GLY A 188 13.40 -8.20 27.69
CA GLY A 188 14.02 -7.62 26.48
C GLY A 188 13.38 -8.10 25.17
N LYS A 189 14.05 -7.79 24.06
CA LYS A 189 13.55 -8.12 22.73
C LYS A 189 13.48 -9.64 22.53
N GLU A 190 14.53 -10.36 22.90
CA GLU A 190 14.66 -11.79 22.66
C GLU A 190 13.63 -12.63 23.42
N GLY A 191 13.24 -12.21 24.63
CA GLY A 191 12.26 -12.92 25.45
C GLY A 191 10.81 -12.55 25.17
N SER A 192 10.55 -11.38 24.57
CA SER A 192 9.18 -10.86 24.34
C SER A 192 8.71 -10.97 22.90
N HIS A 193 9.60 -10.79 21.92
CA HIS A 193 9.24 -10.80 20.50
C HIS A 193 9.14 -12.23 19.97
N VAL A 194 8.32 -12.42 18.93
CA VAL A 194 8.43 -13.62 18.11
C VAL A 194 9.66 -13.47 17.21
N PRO A 195 10.64 -14.40 17.28
CA PRO A 195 11.83 -14.32 16.45
C PRO A 195 11.50 -14.53 14.98
N ALA A 196 12.30 -13.96 14.09
CA ALA A 196 12.17 -14.23 12.66
C ALA A 196 12.50 -15.71 12.35
N PRO A 197 11.78 -16.35 11.42
CA PRO A 197 12.15 -17.67 10.93
C PRO A 197 13.61 -17.69 10.43
N PRO A 198 14.35 -18.81 10.54
CA PRO A 198 15.74 -18.88 10.08
C PRO A 198 15.94 -18.49 8.61
N SER A 199 14.93 -18.74 7.77
CA SER A 199 14.90 -18.38 6.34
C SER A 199 14.67 -16.89 6.08
N ILE A 200 14.21 -16.13 7.08
CA ILE A 200 14.12 -14.67 7.05
C ILE A 200 15.32 -14.03 7.75
N GLY A 201 15.75 -14.61 8.88
CA GLY A 201 16.90 -14.14 9.65
C GLY A 201 16.80 -12.69 10.13
N ASP A 202 17.93 -12.16 10.59
CA ASP A 202 18.06 -10.77 11.02
C ASP A 202 18.34 -9.81 9.84
N LYS A 203 18.57 -8.51 10.16
CA LYS A 203 18.88 -7.49 9.16
C LYS A 203 20.15 -7.82 8.35
N GLN A 204 21.17 -8.43 8.96
CA GLN A 204 22.42 -8.78 8.28
C GLN A 204 22.23 -9.96 7.31
N PHE A 205 21.44 -10.95 7.70
CA PHE A 205 21.07 -12.06 6.83
C PHE A 205 20.27 -11.56 5.62
N GLN A 206 19.28 -10.70 5.84
CA GLN A 206 18.45 -10.11 4.78
C GLN A 206 19.29 -9.30 3.79
N ALA A 207 20.29 -8.53 4.26
CA ALA A 207 21.18 -7.75 3.39
C ALA A 207 21.98 -8.62 2.39
N ASN A 208 22.19 -9.90 2.70
CA ASN A 208 22.94 -10.84 1.86
C ASN A 208 22.05 -11.91 1.20
N ASN A 209 20.74 -11.88 1.45
CA ASN A 209 19.81 -12.88 0.95
C ASN A 209 18.57 -12.19 0.33
N PRO A 210 18.54 -12.03 -1.00
CA PRO A 210 17.45 -11.36 -1.70
C PRO A 210 16.07 -11.98 -1.46
N GLN A 211 16.01 -13.31 -1.29
CA GLN A 211 14.74 -14.01 -0.99
C GLN A 211 14.24 -13.64 0.40
N ALA A 212 15.12 -13.72 1.41
CA ALA A 212 14.78 -13.33 2.78
C ALA A 212 14.37 -11.85 2.88
N TRP A 213 15.09 -10.98 2.17
CA TRP A 213 14.75 -9.57 2.03
C TRP A 213 13.35 -9.39 1.43
N PHE A 214 13.09 -9.99 0.26
CA PHE A 214 11.81 -9.93 -0.43
C PHE A 214 10.66 -10.42 0.45
N ASN A 215 10.76 -11.64 1.01
CA ASN A 215 9.71 -12.20 1.84
C ASN A 215 9.43 -11.34 3.08
N ARG A 216 10.47 -10.74 3.69
CA ARG A 216 10.26 -9.88 4.85
C ARG A 216 9.68 -8.53 4.47
N LEU A 217 10.04 -7.97 3.30
CA LEU A 217 9.54 -6.70 2.79
C LEU A 217 8.06 -6.79 2.38
N THR A 218 7.72 -7.76 1.53
CA THR A 218 6.37 -7.92 0.97
C THR A 218 5.45 -8.76 1.84
N LEU A 219 5.98 -9.44 2.86
CA LEU A 219 5.31 -10.47 3.67
C LEU A 219 4.83 -11.70 2.87
N THR A 220 5.02 -11.71 1.55
CA THR A 220 4.54 -12.77 0.66
C THR A 220 5.27 -14.07 0.95
N GLY A 221 4.54 -15.18 1.00
CA GLY A 221 5.12 -16.53 1.13
C GLY A 221 5.69 -16.90 2.50
N ILE A 222 5.66 -16.01 3.51
CA ILE A 222 6.17 -16.30 4.87
C ILE A 222 5.60 -17.61 5.43
N ASP A 223 4.29 -17.84 5.27
CA ASP A 223 3.59 -19.03 5.74
C ASP A 223 4.06 -20.34 5.07
N LYS A 224 4.77 -20.24 3.93
CA LYS A 224 5.27 -21.38 3.15
C LYS A 224 6.74 -21.71 3.41
N LEU A 225 7.43 -20.87 4.18
CA LEU A 225 8.86 -21.04 4.45
C LEU A 225 9.15 -22.36 5.18
N GLN A 226 10.32 -22.92 4.94
CA GLN A 226 10.82 -24.08 5.67
C GLN A 226 12.01 -23.69 6.56
N PRO A 227 12.11 -24.26 7.79
CA PRO A 227 11.12 -25.14 8.40
C PRO A 227 9.84 -24.39 8.82
N ALA A 228 8.68 -25.05 8.79
CA ALA A 228 7.40 -24.46 9.19
C ALA A 228 7.31 -24.13 10.70
N THR A 229 8.13 -24.82 11.50
CA THR A 229 8.28 -24.62 12.94
C THR A 229 9.77 -24.54 13.26
N TYR A 230 10.16 -23.63 14.14
CA TYR A 230 11.55 -23.37 14.51
C TYR A 230 11.65 -23.00 16.00
N GLN A 231 12.86 -23.11 16.54
CA GLN A 231 13.13 -22.76 17.94
C GLN A 231 13.65 -21.33 18.03
N GLY A 232 13.10 -20.56 18.96
CA GLY A 232 13.55 -19.21 19.28
C GLY A 232 14.82 -19.20 20.15
N PRO A 233 15.46 -18.03 20.31
CA PRO A 233 16.62 -17.87 21.21
C PRO A 233 16.33 -18.21 22.67
N ASP A 234 15.07 -18.08 23.09
CA ASP A 234 14.55 -18.43 24.41
C ASP A 234 14.26 -19.94 24.58
N GLY A 235 14.46 -20.72 23.52
CA GLY A 235 14.16 -22.15 23.49
C GLY A 235 12.69 -22.48 23.21
N ALA A 236 11.80 -21.49 23.06
CA ALA A 236 10.40 -21.71 22.73
C ALA A 236 10.23 -22.14 21.26
N GLN A 237 9.18 -22.90 20.97
CA GLN A 237 8.83 -23.30 19.61
C GLN A 237 7.88 -22.29 18.99
N TRP A 238 8.21 -21.83 17.78
CA TRP A 238 7.48 -20.84 17.01
C TRP A 238 7.15 -21.37 15.62
N THR A 239 6.11 -20.83 15.00
CA THR A 239 5.75 -21.10 13.60
C THR A 239 5.95 -19.86 12.73
N ASN A 240 5.95 -20.06 11.40
CA ASN A 240 5.95 -18.92 10.48
C ASN A 240 4.71 -18.03 10.63
N LEU A 241 3.57 -18.63 10.99
CA LEU A 241 2.33 -17.90 11.21
C LEU A 241 2.40 -17.04 12.48
N ASP A 242 3.06 -17.52 13.54
CA ASP A 242 3.26 -16.71 14.76
C ASP A 242 4.12 -15.48 14.48
N PHE A 243 5.17 -15.62 13.66
CA PHE A 243 5.97 -14.48 13.22
C PHE A 243 5.16 -13.51 12.36
N LEU A 244 4.36 -14.04 11.43
CA LEU A 244 3.51 -13.22 10.58
C LEU A 244 2.47 -12.44 11.39
N GLN A 245 1.82 -13.08 12.38
CA GLN A 245 0.92 -12.42 13.32
C GLN A 245 1.64 -11.32 14.11
N PHE A 246 2.86 -11.59 14.57
CA PHE A 246 3.65 -10.64 15.34
C PHE A 246 3.97 -9.37 14.56
N VAL A 247 4.38 -9.50 13.29
CA VAL A 247 4.70 -8.33 12.46
C VAL A 247 3.46 -7.69 11.84
N ASN A 248 2.39 -8.45 11.60
CA ASN A 248 1.13 -7.96 11.06
C ASN A 248 -0.07 -8.81 11.54
N PRO A 249 -0.78 -8.38 12.60
CA PRO A 249 -1.91 -9.13 13.14
C PRO A 249 -3.18 -9.05 12.27
N GLY A 250 -3.19 -8.20 11.24
CA GLY A 250 -4.28 -8.10 10.27
C GLY A 250 -3.97 -8.75 8.92
N ASP A 251 -2.85 -9.46 8.76
CA ASP A 251 -2.57 -10.22 7.54
C ASP A 251 -3.68 -11.27 7.32
N LEU A 252 -4.17 -11.40 6.09
CA LEU A 252 -5.30 -12.29 5.78
C LEU A 252 -5.04 -13.75 6.12
N ARG A 253 -3.77 -14.21 6.11
CA ARG A 253 -3.40 -15.56 6.51
C ARG A 253 -3.52 -15.78 8.02
N VAL A 254 -3.28 -14.73 8.81
CA VAL A 254 -3.46 -14.72 10.27
C VAL A 254 -4.95 -14.64 10.62
N VAL A 255 -5.65 -13.73 9.95
CA VAL A 255 -7.09 -13.47 10.15
C VAL A 255 -7.93 -14.70 9.78
N ALA A 256 -7.59 -15.40 8.69
CA ALA A 256 -8.31 -16.60 8.25
C ALA A 256 -8.22 -17.77 9.27
N GLU A 257 -7.18 -17.79 10.10
CA GLU A 257 -6.97 -18.79 11.18
C GLU A 257 -7.63 -18.38 12.49
N GLY A 258 -8.41 -17.28 12.49
CA GLY A 258 -9.09 -16.78 13.69
C GLY A 258 -8.15 -16.18 14.72
N ARG A 259 -7.06 -15.55 14.28
CA ARG A 259 -6.05 -14.89 15.13
C ARG A 259 -5.96 -13.39 14.83
N GLY A 260 -5.34 -12.63 15.72
CA GLY A 260 -5.14 -11.19 15.54
C GLY A 260 -6.47 -10.47 15.35
N CYS A 261 -6.62 -9.72 14.26
CA CYS A 261 -7.91 -9.06 13.96
C CYS A 261 -9.06 -10.05 13.78
N GLY A 262 -8.77 -11.29 13.34
CA GLY A 262 -9.75 -12.35 13.12
C GLY A 262 -10.13 -13.15 14.36
N GLU A 263 -9.65 -12.80 15.56
CA GLU A 263 -9.97 -13.56 16.78
C GLU A 263 -11.47 -13.53 17.12
N GLY A 264 -11.96 -14.63 17.72
CA GLY A 264 -13.33 -14.75 18.18
C GLY A 264 -13.70 -13.67 19.20
N GLY A 265 -14.79 -12.94 18.94
CA GLY A 265 -15.18 -11.76 19.73
C GLY A 265 -14.63 -10.42 19.20
N CYS A 266 -13.75 -10.46 18.19
CA CYS A 266 -13.28 -9.29 17.44
C CYS A 266 -13.99 -9.19 16.08
N HIS A 267 -13.28 -9.42 14.96
CA HIS A 267 -13.84 -9.34 13.59
C HIS A 267 -14.07 -10.71 12.94
N LEU A 268 -13.99 -11.79 13.72
CA LEU A 268 -14.32 -13.14 13.25
C LEU A 268 -15.73 -13.18 12.65
N ASN A 269 -15.92 -14.02 11.62
CA ASN A 269 -17.11 -14.12 10.78
C ASN A 269 -17.15 -13.04 9.71
N GLU A 270 -18.15 -12.16 9.72
CA GLU A 270 -18.50 -11.25 8.62
C GLU A 270 -17.28 -10.65 7.92
N HIS A 271 -16.54 -9.77 8.58
CA HIS A 271 -15.44 -9.02 7.98
C HIS A 271 -14.27 -9.94 7.57
N ALA A 272 -13.83 -10.81 8.48
CA ALA A 272 -12.74 -11.75 8.24
C ALA A 272 -13.05 -12.73 7.07
N GLN A 273 -14.32 -13.10 6.89
CA GLN A 273 -14.75 -14.02 5.83
C GLN A 273 -15.06 -13.30 4.50
N TRP A 274 -15.58 -12.07 4.53
CA TRP A 274 -15.90 -11.31 3.32
C TRP A 274 -14.63 -10.76 2.68
N VAL A 275 -13.77 -10.10 3.46
CA VAL A 275 -12.56 -9.45 2.92
C VAL A 275 -11.62 -10.48 2.31
N THR A 276 -11.43 -11.63 2.94
CA THR A 276 -10.57 -12.72 2.42
C THR A 276 -11.05 -13.30 1.08
N LYS A 277 -12.32 -13.09 0.71
CA LYS A 277 -12.94 -13.54 -0.54
C LYS A 277 -13.23 -12.40 -1.52
N SER A 278 -12.91 -11.16 -1.15
CA SER A 278 -13.14 -9.98 -1.97
C SER A 278 -12.21 -9.94 -3.19
N MET A 279 -12.55 -9.11 -4.18
CA MET A 279 -11.72 -8.88 -5.37
C MET A 279 -10.35 -8.31 -5.00
N ILE A 280 -10.28 -7.40 -4.01
CA ILE A 280 -9.02 -6.82 -3.55
C ILE A 280 -8.11 -7.81 -2.82
N ALA A 281 -8.66 -8.88 -2.22
CA ALA A 281 -7.86 -9.95 -1.61
C ALA A 281 -7.47 -11.05 -2.62
N THR A 282 -8.38 -11.39 -3.53
CA THR A 282 -8.23 -12.57 -4.40
C THR A 282 -7.69 -12.25 -5.79
N THR A 283 -7.62 -10.97 -6.16
CA THR A 283 -7.27 -10.50 -7.52
C THR A 283 -8.11 -11.15 -8.62
N ASN A 284 -9.29 -11.63 -8.24
CA ASN A 284 -10.17 -12.36 -9.12
C ASN A 284 -10.53 -11.45 -10.31
N GLY A 285 -10.68 -12.00 -11.51
CA GLY A 285 -10.93 -11.23 -12.74
C GLY A 285 -9.70 -10.58 -13.36
N LEU A 286 -8.74 -10.05 -12.59
CA LEU A 286 -7.54 -9.41 -13.14
C LEU A 286 -6.59 -10.45 -13.75
N MET A 287 -6.20 -11.45 -12.96
CA MET A 287 -5.25 -12.48 -13.38
C MET A 287 -5.79 -13.32 -14.54
N SER A 288 -7.05 -13.75 -14.43
CA SER A 288 -7.73 -14.52 -15.46
C SER A 288 -8.08 -13.69 -16.70
N GLY A 289 -8.43 -12.41 -16.52
CA GLY A 289 -8.65 -11.47 -17.62
C GLY A 289 -7.39 -11.21 -18.45
N ALA A 290 -6.23 -11.09 -17.80
CA ALA A 290 -4.96 -10.95 -18.49
C ALA A 290 -4.62 -12.21 -19.32
N ARG A 291 -4.89 -13.41 -18.78
CA ARG A 291 -4.77 -14.68 -19.53
C ARG A 291 -5.73 -14.76 -20.71
N TYR A 292 -6.98 -14.34 -20.52
CA TYR A 292 -7.98 -14.24 -21.60
C TYR A 292 -7.50 -13.36 -22.75
N THR A 293 -6.91 -12.19 -22.45
CA THR A 293 -6.39 -11.24 -23.46
C THR A 293 -5.32 -11.87 -24.35
N VAL A 294 -4.49 -12.75 -23.82
CA VAL A 294 -3.45 -13.46 -24.59
C VAL A 294 -3.94 -14.77 -25.21
N GLY A 295 -5.24 -15.06 -25.10
CA GLY A 295 -5.91 -16.21 -25.68
C GLY A 295 -5.59 -17.54 -25.02
N VAL A 296 -5.09 -17.53 -23.78
CA VAL A 296 -4.79 -18.75 -23.02
C VAL A 296 -6.06 -19.24 -22.33
N ASP A 297 -6.36 -20.53 -22.45
CA ASP A 297 -7.51 -21.13 -21.78
C ASP A 297 -7.36 -21.08 -20.25
N ASN A 298 -8.50 -21.10 -19.56
CA ASN A 298 -8.52 -21.27 -18.10
C ASN A 298 -7.77 -22.56 -17.68
N ARG A 299 -6.93 -22.44 -16.64
CA ARG A 299 -6.23 -23.52 -15.94
C ARG A 299 -7.22 -24.52 -15.35
N ILE A 300 -8.29 -24.03 -14.73
CA ILE A 300 -9.37 -24.84 -14.18
C ILE A 300 -10.30 -25.29 -15.32
N PRO A 301 -10.36 -26.60 -15.65
CA PRO A 301 -11.18 -27.09 -16.76
C PRO A 301 -12.67 -26.76 -16.62
N GLU A 302 -13.18 -26.74 -15.39
CA GLU A 302 -14.57 -26.42 -15.08
C GLU A 302 -14.96 -24.98 -15.41
N ASN A 303 -13.98 -24.07 -15.49
CA ASN A 303 -14.21 -22.65 -15.78
C ASN A 303 -14.13 -22.33 -17.28
N ARG A 304 -13.70 -23.29 -18.11
CA ARG A 304 -13.61 -23.10 -19.57
C ARG A 304 -15.01 -22.94 -20.16
N ASN A 305 -15.17 -21.99 -21.07
CA ASN A 305 -16.42 -21.56 -21.70
C ASN A 305 -17.45 -20.95 -20.75
N LEU A 306 -17.14 -20.76 -19.47
CA LEU A 306 -17.96 -19.94 -18.58
C LEU A 306 -17.71 -18.47 -18.89
N ASP A 307 -18.80 -17.70 -18.95
CA ASP A 307 -18.77 -16.24 -19.15
C ASP A 307 -17.87 -15.83 -20.32
N GLN A 308 -18.03 -16.47 -21.48
CA GLN A 308 -17.21 -16.20 -22.67
C GLN A 308 -15.70 -16.49 -22.50
N ASN A 309 -15.33 -17.37 -21.55
CA ASN A 309 -13.96 -17.68 -21.10
C ASN A 309 -13.32 -16.60 -20.23
N THR A 310 -14.11 -15.70 -19.64
CA THR A 310 -13.60 -14.71 -18.68
C THR A 310 -13.81 -15.12 -17.22
N ALA A 311 -14.41 -16.28 -16.97
CA ALA A 311 -14.55 -16.81 -15.62
C ALA A 311 -13.16 -16.97 -14.99
N SER A 312 -13.07 -16.59 -13.72
CA SER A 312 -11.77 -16.56 -13.06
C SER A 312 -11.37 -17.90 -12.50
N ASP A 313 -10.08 -18.20 -12.48
CA ASP A 313 -9.55 -19.53 -12.19
C ASP A 313 -8.29 -19.53 -11.34
N VAL A 314 -7.69 -18.36 -11.15
CA VAL A 314 -6.45 -18.20 -10.39
C VAL A 314 -6.55 -17.03 -9.44
N SER A 315 -5.86 -17.16 -8.31
CA SER A 315 -5.74 -16.13 -7.28
C SER A 315 -4.43 -16.32 -6.52
N PRO A 316 -3.99 -15.33 -5.71
CA PRO A 316 -2.77 -15.43 -4.92
C PRO A 316 -2.80 -16.56 -3.89
N ARG A 317 -4.00 -17.01 -3.51
CA ARG A 317 -4.26 -18.15 -2.61
C ARG A 317 -5.39 -18.98 -3.18
N ALA A 318 -5.34 -20.30 -3.01
CA ALA A 318 -6.45 -21.16 -3.41
C ALA A 318 -7.69 -20.86 -2.56
N VAL A 319 -8.86 -20.75 -3.21
CA VAL A 319 -10.15 -20.50 -2.56
C VAL A 319 -11.16 -21.53 -3.06
N GLN A 320 -12.02 -22.04 -2.16
CA GLN A 320 -13.12 -22.94 -2.52
C GLN A 320 -14.46 -22.32 -2.12
N ASN A 321 -15.45 -22.44 -3.00
CA ASN A 321 -16.84 -22.12 -2.71
C ASN A 321 -17.63 -23.43 -2.52
N PRO A 322 -17.84 -23.89 -1.27
CA PRO A 322 -18.54 -25.15 -1.00
C PRO A 322 -20.03 -25.12 -1.42
N ASN A 323 -20.59 -23.94 -1.64
CA ASN A 323 -21.99 -23.75 -2.02
C ASN A 323 -22.18 -23.63 -3.53
N TYR A 324 -21.10 -23.69 -4.32
CA TYR A 324 -21.17 -23.52 -5.76
C TYR A 324 -22.02 -24.62 -6.42
N ASN A 325 -22.97 -24.18 -7.24
CA ASN A 325 -23.80 -25.07 -8.05
C ASN A 325 -23.75 -24.61 -9.51
N PRO A 326 -23.11 -25.36 -10.42
CA PRO A 326 -22.98 -24.95 -11.83
C PRO A 326 -24.33 -24.79 -12.55
N ASN A 327 -25.40 -25.39 -12.04
CA ASN A 327 -26.74 -25.30 -12.65
C ASN A 327 -27.51 -24.03 -12.25
N ASN A 328 -27.09 -23.32 -11.20
CA ASN A 328 -27.76 -22.13 -10.67
C ASN A 328 -26.73 -21.13 -10.12
N ARG A 329 -25.65 -20.94 -10.85
CA ARG A 329 -24.59 -19.98 -10.52
C ARG A 329 -24.97 -18.59 -11.00
N ASP A 330 -24.56 -17.58 -10.26
CA ASP A 330 -24.56 -16.20 -10.75
C ASP A 330 -23.46 -16.00 -11.81
N VAL A 331 -23.61 -14.98 -12.66
CA VAL A 331 -22.55 -14.61 -13.61
C VAL A 331 -21.32 -14.15 -12.81
N GLY A 332 -20.14 -14.67 -13.15
CA GLY A 332 -18.91 -14.44 -12.40
C GLY A 332 -18.67 -15.40 -11.23
N GLU A 333 -19.69 -16.14 -10.76
CA GLU A 333 -19.49 -17.13 -9.69
C GLU A 333 -18.73 -18.36 -10.21
N VAL A 334 -17.72 -18.78 -9.45
CA VAL A 334 -16.88 -19.95 -9.73
C VAL A 334 -16.77 -20.85 -8.50
N GLY A 335 -16.57 -22.16 -8.73
CA GLY A 335 -16.51 -23.14 -7.65
C GLY A 335 -15.21 -23.13 -6.85
N ARG A 336 -14.12 -22.70 -7.48
CA ARG A 336 -12.81 -22.55 -6.83
C ARG A 336 -11.89 -21.66 -7.65
N LEU A 337 -10.87 -21.16 -6.98
CA LEU A 337 -9.70 -20.53 -7.58
C LEU A 337 -8.45 -21.34 -7.22
N GLN A 338 -7.53 -21.47 -8.17
CA GLN A 338 -6.25 -22.12 -7.97
C GLN A 338 -5.21 -21.09 -7.55
N GLU A 339 -4.34 -21.45 -6.60
CA GLU A 339 -3.23 -20.57 -6.24
C GLU A 339 -2.28 -20.34 -7.43
N HIS A 340 -1.83 -19.10 -7.62
CA HIS A 340 -0.81 -18.79 -8.60
C HIS A 340 0.48 -19.54 -8.28
N ALA A 341 1.07 -20.19 -9.29
CA ALA A 341 2.36 -20.85 -9.12
C ALA A 341 3.48 -19.81 -9.04
N GLU A 342 4.51 -20.09 -8.24
CA GLU A 342 5.79 -19.38 -8.33
C GLU A 342 6.67 -20.13 -9.33
N LEU A 343 6.84 -19.57 -10.52
CA LEU A 343 7.62 -20.13 -11.60
C LEU A 343 9.02 -19.50 -11.66
N ALA A 344 9.17 -18.23 -11.25
CA ALA A 344 10.40 -17.44 -11.37
C ALA A 344 11.36 -17.59 -10.19
N GLN A 345 11.68 -18.83 -9.82
CA GLN A 345 12.59 -19.10 -8.72
C GLN A 345 14.06 -18.84 -9.11
N PHE A 346 14.86 -18.30 -8.18
CA PHE A 346 16.29 -18.04 -8.38
C PHE A 346 17.10 -19.31 -8.72
N THR A 347 16.65 -20.46 -8.20
CA THR A 347 17.18 -21.81 -8.50
C THR A 347 16.23 -22.61 -9.40
N GLY A 348 15.27 -21.93 -10.03
CA GLY A 348 14.22 -22.52 -10.86
C GLY A 348 14.66 -22.77 -12.30
N THR A 349 13.72 -23.25 -13.10
CA THR A 349 13.95 -23.63 -14.50
C THR A 349 13.98 -22.46 -15.48
N MET A 350 13.52 -21.28 -15.06
CA MET A 350 13.46 -20.10 -15.94
C MET A 350 14.77 -19.33 -16.01
N ARG A 351 15.51 -19.28 -14.90
CA ARG A 351 16.77 -18.55 -14.85
C ARG A 351 17.83 -19.19 -15.74
N ASP A 352 18.56 -18.35 -16.49
CA ASP A 352 19.63 -18.76 -17.40
C ASP A 352 19.21 -19.82 -18.44
N ASN A 353 17.91 -19.85 -18.77
CA ASN A 353 17.35 -20.81 -19.71
C ASN A 353 17.04 -20.15 -21.05
N GLY A 354 17.74 -20.60 -22.10
CA GLY A 354 17.59 -20.07 -23.45
C GLY A 354 16.16 -20.17 -24.03
N ASN A 355 15.31 -21.07 -23.55
CA ASN A 355 13.91 -21.15 -24.00
C ASN A 355 13.10 -19.90 -23.64
N TYR A 356 13.53 -19.14 -22.63
CA TYR A 356 12.91 -17.90 -22.19
C TYR A 356 13.52 -16.66 -22.87
N ALA A 357 14.52 -16.84 -23.75
CA ALA A 357 15.12 -15.74 -24.48
C ALA A 357 14.13 -15.13 -25.49
N ALA A 358 14.16 -13.80 -25.64
CA ALA A 358 13.23 -13.06 -26.51
C ALA A 358 13.15 -13.60 -27.95
N ALA A 359 14.27 -14.09 -28.50
CA ALA A 359 14.32 -14.69 -29.84
C ALA A 359 13.51 -16.00 -29.97
N ASN A 360 13.27 -16.70 -28.87
CA ASN A 360 12.57 -17.98 -28.83
C ASN A 360 11.08 -17.85 -28.46
N LEU A 361 10.69 -16.78 -27.76
CA LEU A 361 9.31 -16.54 -27.33
C LEU A 361 8.28 -16.55 -28.47
N PRO A 362 8.55 -15.99 -29.68
CA PRO A 362 7.60 -16.08 -30.80
C PRO A 362 7.23 -17.51 -31.21
N ASN A 363 8.06 -18.51 -30.91
CA ASN A 363 7.78 -19.92 -31.19
C ASN A 363 6.67 -20.50 -30.29
N HIS A 364 6.22 -19.76 -29.29
CA HIS A 364 5.19 -20.15 -28.35
C HIS A 364 3.82 -19.53 -28.64
N ILE A 365 3.66 -18.91 -29.82
CA ILE A 365 2.38 -18.42 -30.33
C ILE A 365 1.78 -19.47 -31.27
N ILE A 366 0.51 -19.79 -31.06
CA ILE A 366 -0.27 -20.67 -31.93
C ILE A 366 -0.63 -19.92 -33.21
N ASN A 367 -0.16 -20.42 -34.35
CA ASN A 367 -0.40 -19.81 -35.66
C ASN A 367 -1.64 -20.39 -36.36
N ALA A 368 -2.06 -19.76 -37.46
CA ALA A 368 -3.23 -20.15 -38.23
C ALA A 368 -3.17 -21.56 -38.84
N ASN A 369 -1.97 -22.14 -39.03
CA ASN A 369 -1.84 -23.52 -39.50
C ASN A 369 -2.08 -24.54 -38.38
N GLN A 370 -1.84 -24.15 -37.13
CA GLN A 370 -2.05 -24.99 -35.95
C GLN A 370 -3.49 -24.91 -35.45
N ASP A 371 -4.07 -23.72 -35.40
CA ASP A 371 -5.49 -23.51 -35.10
C ASP A 371 -6.07 -22.37 -35.95
N PRO A 372 -6.71 -22.71 -37.08
CA PRO A 372 -7.33 -21.72 -37.95
C PRO A 372 -8.48 -20.95 -37.30
N ALA A 373 -9.13 -21.51 -36.28
CA ALA A 373 -10.30 -20.88 -35.64
C ALA A 373 -9.92 -19.84 -34.60
N LYS A 374 -8.72 -19.95 -34.01
CA LYS A 374 -8.21 -19.07 -32.95
C LYS A 374 -6.69 -18.85 -33.07
N PRO A 375 -6.18 -18.26 -34.17
CA PRO A 375 -4.76 -17.98 -34.32
C PRO A 375 -4.30 -16.85 -33.38
N ASN A 376 -2.98 -16.67 -33.25
CA ASN A 376 -2.30 -15.61 -32.50
C ASN A 376 -2.52 -15.65 -30.98
N ARG A 377 -2.70 -16.84 -30.41
CA ARG A 377 -2.79 -17.04 -28.95
C ARG A 377 -1.51 -17.63 -28.38
N VAL A 378 -1.23 -17.34 -27.11
CA VAL A 378 -0.12 -17.95 -26.39
C VAL A 378 -0.42 -19.44 -26.13
N ARG A 379 0.59 -20.29 -26.28
CA ARG A 379 0.48 -21.73 -26.01
C ARG A 379 0.51 -22.00 -24.50
N ALA A 380 -0.48 -22.75 -24.00
CA ALA A 380 -0.50 -23.20 -22.62
C ALA A 380 0.69 -24.10 -22.26
N GLY A 381 1.20 -24.00 -21.02
CA GLY A 381 2.41 -24.61 -20.47
C GLY A 381 3.72 -24.14 -21.10
N SER A 382 3.72 -23.05 -21.88
CA SER A 382 4.91 -22.58 -22.59
C SER A 382 5.73 -21.58 -21.79
N PRO A 383 7.03 -21.42 -22.09
CA PRO A 383 7.86 -20.35 -21.54
C PRO A 383 7.24 -18.95 -21.65
N LEU A 384 6.53 -18.66 -22.76
CA LEU A 384 5.86 -17.37 -22.94
C LEU A 384 4.68 -17.18 -21.97
N GLU A 385 3.86 -18.22 -21.76
CA GLU A 385 2.79 -18.15 -20.75
C GLU A 385 3.37 -17.94 -19.36
N HIS A 386 4.42 -18.68 -18.99
CA HIS A 386 5.06 -18.55 -17.68
C HIS A 386 5.59 -17.13 -17.44
N LEU A 387 6.23 -16.50 -18.44
CA LEU A 387 6.71 -15.12 -18.31
C LEU A 387 5.56 -14.13 -18.12
N ILE A 388 4.48 -14.29 -18.88
CA ILE A 388 3.30 -13.44 -18.76
C ILE A 388 2.68 -13.59 -17.36
N ASP A 389 2.46 -14.82 -16.92
CA ASP A 389 1.91 -15.15 -15.60
C ASP A 389 2.76 -14.54 -14.47
N GLU A 390 4.08 -14.70 -14.52
CA GLU A 390 4.98 -14.11 -13.51
C GLU A 390 5.01 -12.59 -13.55
N GLN A 391 5.04 -11.98 -14.74
CA GLN A 391 5.00 -10.52 -14.87
C GLN A 391 3.73 -9.94 -14.24
N ILE A 392 2.57 -10.54 -14.51
CA ILE A 392 1.29 -10.07 -13.95
C ILE A 392 1.27 -10.33 -12.44
N SER A 393 1.74 -11.49 -11.98
CA SER A 393 1.80 -11.84 -10.55
C SER A 393 2.70 -10.87 -9.76
N MET A 394 3.89 -10.55 -10.28
CA MET A 394 4.84 -9.65 -9.60
C MET A 394 4.40 -8.18 -9.67
N THR A 395 3.92 -7.71 -10.83
CA THR A 395 3.58 -6.29 -11.01
C THR A 395 2.19 -5.95 -10.50
N CYS A 396 1.18 -6.75 -10.83
CA CYS A 396 -0.21 -6.45 -10.48
C CYS A 396 -0.58 -7.05 -9.12
N GLY A 397 0.02 -8.18 -8.77
CA GLY A 397 -0.25 -8.85 -7.51
C GLY A 397 0.20 -8.05 -6.28
N ASP A 398 1.22 -7.22 -6.45
CA ASP A 398 1.77 -6.40 -5.36
C ASP A 398 0.86 -5.26 -4.90
N CYS A 399 -0.29 -5.02 -5.55
CA CYS A 399 -1.26 -3.99 -5.14
C CYS A 399 -2.43 -4.53 -4.30
N HIS A 400 -2.47 -5.85 -4.06
CA HIS A 400 -3.60 -6.52 -3.41
C HIS A 400 -3.27 -6.93 -1.96
N LEU A 401 -4.31 -7.27 -1.19
CA LEU A 401 -4.23 -7.42 0.27
C LEU A 401 -3.40 -8.63 0.76
N TYR A 402 -2.85 -9.46 -0.12
CA TYR A 402 -2.01 -10.59 0.29
C TYR A 402 -0.51 -10.24 0.37
N SER A 403 -0.10 -9.14 -0.26
CA SER A 403 1.26 -8.58 -0.21
C SER A 403 1.22 -7.25 0.54
N ALA A 404 2.32 -6.89 1.18
CA ALA A 404 2.53 -5.58 1.75
C ALA A 404 2.99 -4.54 0.71
N GLY A 405 3.23 -4.92 -0.55
CA GLY A 405 3.81 -4.00 -1.52
C GLY A 405 5.35 -4.07 -1.53
N ALA A 406 5.93 -3.42 -2.53
CA ALA A 406 7.36 -3.17 -2.64
C ALA A 406 7.86 -2.23 -1.53
N ASN A 407 7.02 -1.32 -1.02
CA ASN A 407 7.33 -0.46 0.13
C ASN A 407 8.68 0.26 0.01
N ASN A 408 8.98 0.78 -1.18
CA ASN A 408 10.30 1.32 -1.50
C ASN A 408 10.30 2.67 -2.23
N ARG A 409 9.16 3.36 -2.26
CA ARG A 409 8.99 4.66 -2.94
C ARG A 409 8.08 5.57 -2.14
N TYR A 410 8.25 6.88 -2.31
CA TYR A 410 7.30 7.86 -1.77
C TYR A 410 5.86 7.55 -2.18
N ALA A 411 4.95 7.57 -1.20
CA ALA A 411 3.54 7.25 -1.31
C ALA A 411 3.17 5.78 -1.63
N ASP A 412 4.17 4.87 -1.66
CA ASP A 412 4.00 3.44 -1.94
C ASP A 412 4.17 2.60 -0.67
N PHE A 413 3.66 3.09 0.47
CA PHE A 413 3.85 2.47 1.77
C PHE A 413 2.54 1.93 2.35
N ARG A 414 2.54 0.65 2.71
CA ARG A 414 1.40 -0.05 3.32
C ARG A 414 1.81 -1.39 3.93
N SER A 415 0.86 -2.00 4.61
CA SER A 415 0.95 -3.40 5.05
C SER A 415 0.08 -4.31 4.17
N SER A 416 0.01 -5.60 4.50
CA SER A 416 -0.92 -6.57 3.91
C SER A 416 -2.21 -6.69 4.74
N GLY A 417 -3.27 -7.22 4.14
CA GLY A 417 -4.52 -7.57 4.80
C GLY A 417 -5.29 -6.37 5.35
N CYS A 418 -5.97 -6.56 6.48
CA CYS A 418 -6.78 -5.51 7.10
C CYS A 418 -5.94 -4.27 7.44
N THR A 419 -4.67 -4.45 7.84
CA THR A 419 -3.79 -3.32 8.20
C THR A 419 -3.35 -2.49 7.00
N ALA A 420 -3.53 -2.97 5.76
CA ALA A 420 -3.26 -2.18 4.55
C ALA A 420 -4.07 -0.86 4.52
N CYS A 421 -5.32 -0.89 4.96
CA CYS A 421 -6.18 0.30 5.04
C CYS A 421 -6.34 0.81 6.48
N HIS A 422 -6.37 -0.11 7.46
CA HIS A 422 -6.67 0.24 8.84
C HIS A 422 -5.47 0.77 9.63
N MET A 423 -4.24 0.56 9.16
CA MET A 423 -3.01 1.05 9.80
C MET A 423 -2.20 1.87 8.79
N GLU A 424 -2.55 3.16 8.68
CA GLU A 424 -1.99 4.03 7.66
C GLU A 424 -0.51 4.32 7.85
N TYR A 425 0.18 4.43 6.72
CA TYR A 425 1.54 4.92 6.62
C TYR A 425 1.48 6.37 6.15
N SER A 426 2.47 7.17 6.55
CA SER A 426 2.69 8.46 5.90
C SER A 426 3.28 8.22 4.50
N TYR A 427 3.07 9.17 3.58
CA TYR A 427 3.68 9.10 2.24
C TYR A 427 5.19 9.04 2.28
N ASP A 428 5.81 9.60 3.32
CA ASP A 428 7.24 9.54 3.52
C ASP A 428 7.74 8.29 4.24
N GLY A 429 6.85 7.36 4.59
CA GLY A 429 7.18 6.10 5.25
C GLY A 429 7.66 6.26 6.69
N ARG A 430 7.69 7.47 7.24
CA ARG A 430 8.21 7.74 8.59
C ARG A 430 7.12 7.71 9.64
N SER A 431 7.41 7.10 10.78
CA SER A 431 6.50 7.17 11.91
C SER A 431 6.43 8.59 12.49
N ARG A 432 5.22 9.00 12.86
CA ARG A 432 4.91 10.17 13.68
C ARG A 432 4.79 9.80 15.16
N SER A 433 4.94 8.53 15.52
CA SER A 433 4.91 8.07 16.90
C SER A 433 6.14 8.51 17.70
N GLY A 434 5.98 8.60 19.02
CA GLY A 434 7.08 8.87 19.94
C GLY A 434 7.84 7.61 20.37
N ASP A 435 7.65 6.45 19.72
CA ASP A 435 8.29 5.19 20.13
C ASP A 435 9.82 5.35 20.05
N PRO A 436 10.57 5.09 21.14
CA PRO A 436 12.02 5.24 21.16
C PRO A 436 12.75 4.18 20.34
N ASN A 437 12.08 3.10 19.92
CA ASN A 437 12.66 2.01 19.13
C ASN A 437 12.38 2.14 17.62
N VAL A 438 11.68 3.20 17.21
CA VAL A 438 11.50 3.56 15.81
C VAL A 438 12.55 4.59 15.43
N ASN A 439 13.28 4.33 14.34
CA ASN A 439 14.27 5.27 13.82
C ASN A 439 13.59 6.53 13.28
N ARG A 440 14.17 7.70 13.56
CA ARG A 440 13.67 9.00 13.10
C ARG A 440 14.71 9.80 12.32
N PHE A 441 15.88 9.22 12.11
CA PHE A 441 16.98 9.83 11.38
C PHE A 441 17.02 9.40 9.91
N GLU A 442 15.96 8.75 9.44
CA GLU A 442 15.75 8.48 8.03
C GLU A 442 15.81 9.80 7.24
N PRO A 443 16.34 9.82 6.01
CA PRO A 443 16.33 11.02 5.18
C PRO A 443 14.92 11.56 4.93
N ALA A 444 14.82 12.87 4.69
CA ALA A 444 13.54 13.53 4.37
C ALA A 444 12.97 13.00 3.07
N ASN A 445 13.83 12.80 2.08
CA ASN A 445 13.48 12.12 0.86
C ASN A 445 13.36 10.60 1.11
N PRO A 446 12.17 10.01 0.92
CA PRO A 446 11.91 8.59 1.17
C PRO A 446 12.59 7.67 0.16
N ASP A 447 12.91 8.19 -1.03
CA ASP A 447 13.76 7.49 -2.02
C ASP A 447 15.21 7.35 -1.52
N GLN A 448 15.59 8.06 -0.45
CA GLN A 448 16.88 7.94 0.23
C GLN A 448 16.80 7.07 1.49
N ILE A 449 15.63 6.52 1.86
CA ILE A 449 15.54 5.51 2.92
C ILE A 449 16.31 4.28 2.46
N ALA A 450 17.50 4.09 3.05
CA ALA A 450 18.38 2.99 2.70
C ALA A 450 17.90 1.69 3.35
N ALA A 451 17.84 0.62 2.55
CA ALA A 451 17.71 -0.73 3.08
C ALA A 451 18.80 -1.01 4.13
N PRO A 452 18.51 -1.73 5.22
CA PRO A 452 17.29 -2.49 5.50
C PRO A 452 16.23 -1.74 6.33
N GLU A 453 16.35 -0.41 6.44
CA GLU A 453 15.33 0.40 7.12
C GLU A 453 14.03 0.40 6.31
N ARG A 454 12.89 0.46 7.01
CA ARG A 454 11.58 0.15 6.43
C ARG A 454 10.62 1.23 6.82
N ALA A 455 9.68 1.48 5.92
CA ALA A 455 8.56 2.31 6.27
C ALA A 455 7.83 1.79 7.51
N HIS A 456 7.41 2.73 8.33
CA HIS A 456 6.65 2.53 9.54
C HIS A 456 5.28 3.16 9.38
N ILE A 457 4.30 2.57 10.06
CA ILE A 457 2.98 3.19 10.22
C ILE A 457 3.14 4.60 10.82
N GLU A 458 2.28 5.50 10.37
CA GLU A 458 2.25 6.89 10.83
C GLU A 458 2.12 6.93 12.36
N VAL A 459 1.13 6.22 12.91
CA VAL A 459 0.94 6.01 14.34
C VAL A 459 0.31 4.65 14.58
N HIS A 460 0.42 4.13 15.80
CA HIS A 460 -0.17 2.86 16.19
C HIS A 460 -1.67 3.00 16.53
N GLN A 461 -2.49 3.37 15.55
CA GLN A 461 -3.92 3.58 15.73
C GLN A 461 -4.74 3.06 14.54
N ILE A 462 -5.76 2.25 14.82
CA ILE A 462 -6.66 1.73 13.80
C ILE A 462 -7.56 2.86 13.28
N ARG A 463 -7.62 2.98 11.95
CA ARG A 463 -8.53 3.87 11.21
C ARG A 463 -9.84 3.14 10.88
N ASN A 464 -10.93 3.87 10.72
CA ASN A 464 -12.24 3.33 10.31
C ASN A 464 -12.97 4.41 9.50
N VAL A 465 -14.30 4.41 9.42
CA VAL A 465 -15.07 5.60 9.07
C VAL A 465 -14.87 6.63 10.18
N ALA A 466 -14.63 7.88 9.78
CA ALA A 466 -14.47 8.98 10.70
C ALA A 466 -15.69 9.09 11.60
N LYS A 467 -15.49 9.33 12.90
CA LYS A 467 -16.60 9.57 13.83
C LYS A 467 -16.17 10.31 15.08
N ILE A 468 -17.13 10.97 15.71
CA ILE A 468 -17.00 11.48 17.07
C ILE A 468 -17.67 10.48 18.01
N LEU A 469 -16.93 10.01 19.00
CA LEU A 469 -17.43 9.09 20.01
C LEU A 469 -18.35 9.83 21.00
N PRO A 470 -19.23 9.13 21.75
CA PRO A 470 -20.14 9.77 22.71
C PRO A 470 -19.45 10.64 23.78
N ASN A 471 -18.16 10.40 24.05
CA ASN A 471 -17.33 11.17 24.96
C ASN A 471 -16.62 12.38 24.30
N GLY A 472 -16.96 12.71 23.05
CA GLY A 472 -16.35 13.80 22.29
C GLY A 472 -15.01 13.47 21.62
N ALA A 473 -14.44 12.28 21.85
CA ALA A 473 -13.19 11.89 21.22
C ALA A 473 -13.38 11.65 19.71
N PHE A 474 -12.50 12.23 18.90
CA PHE A 474 -12.51 12.06 17.46
C PHE A 474 -11.70 10.82 17.04
N VAL A 475 -12.28 9.99 16.18
CA VAL A 475 -11.61 8.88 15.50
C VAL A 475 -11.42 9.27 14.04
N ARG A 476 -10.16 9.39 13.61
CA ARG A 476 -9.80 9.69 12.22
C ARG A 476 -10.28 8.58 11.28
N GLY A 477 -10.81 9.01 10.14
CA GLY A 477 -11.22 8.12 9.06
C GLY A 477 -10.04 7.52 8.30
N ILE A 478 -10.29 6.48 7.49
CA ILE A 478 -9.36 6.05 6.45
C ILE A 478 -9.32 7.15 5.39
N SER A 479 -8.14 7.70 5.11
CA SER A 479 -7.96 8.74 4.10
C SER A 479 -7.82 8.11 2.71
N ASP A 480 -8.24 8.84 1.67
CA ASP A 480 -8.00 8.45 0.27
C ASP A 480 -6.51 8.27 -0.02
N ARG A 481 -5.65 8.92 0.78
CA ARG A 481 -4.19 8.74 0.73
C ARG A 481 -3.77 7.29 0.96
N ALA A 482 -4.48 6.54 1.81
CA ALA A 482 -4.22 5.12 2.04
C ALA A 482 -4.50 4.28 0.78
N CYS A 483 -5.44 4.70 -0.06
CA CYS A 483 -5.81 4.01 -1.29
C CYS A 483 -4.77 4.24 -2.41
N VAL A 484 -4.11 5.40 -2.43
CA VAL A 484 -3.15 5.73 -3.50
C VAL A 484 -1.95 4.79 -3.54
N GLY A 485 -1.49 4.29 -2.39
CA GLY A 485 -0.38 3.35 -2.33
C GLY A 485 -0.62 2.07 -3.14
N CYS A 486 -1.87 1.61 -3.26
CA CYS A 486 -2.22 0.45 -4.09
C CYS A 486 -2.68 0.84 -5.50
N HIS A 487 -3.57 1.84 -5.59
CA HIS A 487 -4.33 2.12 -6.82
C HIS A 487 -3.58 2.98 -7.84
N GLN A 488 -2.33 3.30 -7.56
CA GLN A 488 -1.44 3.93 -8.53
C GLN A 488 -0.38 2.92 -9.04
N GLY A 489 0.05 1.97 -8.20
CA GLY A 489 1.05 0.95 -8.54
C GLY A 489 0.65 -0.01 -9.67
N SER A 490 -0.63 -0.37 -9.78
CA SER A 490 -1.10 -1.32 -10.81
C SER A 490 -2.31 -0.86 -11.63
N ASN A 491 -3.07 0.14 -11.17
CA ASN A 491 -4.29 0.53 -11.88
C ASN A 491 -4.77 1.95 -11.56
N ARG A 492 -4.04 2.96 -12.08
CA ARG A 492 -4.34 4.36 -12.48
C ARG A 492 -5.61 5.12 -11.99
N THR A 493 -6.43 4.62 -11.08
CA THR A 493 -7.82 5.08 -10.88
C THR A 493 -8.01 6.06 -9.73
N VAL A 494 -7.22 5.98 -8.66
CA VAL A 494 -7.41 6.91 -7.52
C VAL A 494 -7.04 8.33 -7.89
N LEU A 495 -6.02 8.53 -8.73
CA LEU A 495 -5.69 9.86 -9.22
C LEU A 495 -6.84 10.42 -10.09
N GLN A 496 -7.50 9.58 -10.90
CA GLN A 496 -8.66 10.02 -11.68
C GLN A 496 -9.84 10.41 -10.80
N TYR A 497 -10.06 9.73 -9.67
CA TYR A 497 -11.04 10.15 -8.66
C TYR A 497 -10.79 11.59 -8.20
N TRP A 498 -9.52 11.99 -8.10
CA TRP A 498 -9.08 13.34 -7.75
C TRP A 498 -8.95 14.32 -8.92
N GLY A 499 -9.31 13.91 -10.14
CA GLY A 499 -9.17 14.71 -11.36
C GLY A 499 -7.73 14.79 -11.89
N VAL A 500 -6.90 13.80 -11.57
CA VAL A 500 -5.50 13.74 -12.02
C VAL A 500 -5.33 12.57 -12.98
N ARG A 501 -5.04 12.86 -14.24
CA ARG A 501 -4.75 11.82 -15.24
C ARG A 501 -3.30 11.37 -15.15
N MET A 502 -3.09 10.07 -15.21
CA MET A 502 -1.75 9.51 -15.37
C MET A 502 -1.32 9.50 -16.85
N ASP A 503 -0.19 10.13 -17.13
CA ASP A 503 0.49 10.16 -18.43
C ASP A 503 1.86 9.48 -18.29
N GLN A 504 1.86 8.14 -18.26
CA GLN A 504 3.03 7.35 -17.85
C GLN A 504 4.31 7.67 -18.63
N ASN A 505 4.22 8.00 -19.92
CA ASN A 505 5.38 8.27 -20.76
C ASN A 505 5.66 9.77 -20.90
N ALA A 506 4.90 10.61 -20.19
CA ALA A 506 4.85 12.06 -20.39
C ALA A 506 4.59 12.40 -21.88
N ASP A 507 3.68 11.67 -22.52
CA ASP A 507 3.38 11.82 -23.94
C ASP A 507 2.85 13.23 -24.26
N VAL A 508 2.05 13.83 -23.37
CA VAL A 508 1.54 15.19 -23.56
C VAL A 508 2.65 16.23 -23.46
N VAL A 509 3.49 16.15 -22.42
CA VAL A 509 4.62 17.07 -22.23
C VAL A 509 5.64 16.96 -23.36
N ASN A 510 5.78 15.77 -23.96
CA ASN A 510 6.72 15.48 -25.04
C ASN A 510 6.14 15.68 -26.45
N ASP A 511 4.88 16.09 -26.60
CA ASP A 511 4.20 16.25 -27.90
C ASP A 511 4.11 14.95 -28.72
N THR A 512 3.88 13.84 -28.02
CA THR A 512 3.73 12.49 -28.59
C THR A 512 2.38 11.83 -28.29
N GLN A 513 1.42 12.55 -27.68
CA GLN A 513 0.10 12.01 -27.37
C GLN A 513 -0.66 11.61 -28.64
N TYR A 514 -1.30 10.43 -28.58
CA TYR A 514 -2.21 9.93 -29.60
C TYR A 514 -3.67 10.06 -29.14
N PRO A 515 -4.61 10.45 -30.03
CA PRO A 515 -4.41 10.84 -31.43
C PRO A 515 -3.83 12.24 -31.65
N ALA A 516 -3.86 13.12 -30.64
CA ALA A 516 -3.27 14.46 -30.65
C ALA A 516 -3.02 14.92 -29.21
N ASN A 517 -2.20 15.96 -29.04
CA ASN A 517 -2.08 16.70 -27.79
C ASN A 517 -3.32 17.57 -27.51
N PRO A 518 -3.64 17.86 -26.23
CA PRO A 518 -4.68 18.82 -25.87
C PRO A 518 -4.27 20.25 -26.30
N ASN A 519 -5.26 21.15 -26.46
CA ASN A 519 -5.02 22.56 -26.77
C ASN A 519 -4.28 23.26 -25.63
N THR A 520 -4.67 22.96 -24.39
CA THR A 520 -3.98 23.39 -23.17
C THR A 520 -3.95 22.26 -22.14
N PHE A 521 -2.94 22.23 -21.29
CA PHE A 521 -2.84 21.29 -20.17
C PHE A 521 -2.03 21.89 -19.02
N ALA A 522 -2.18 21.32 -17.83
CA ALA A 522 -1.35 21.59 -16.66
C ALA A 522 -0.79 20.26 -16.12
N ASP A 523 0.50 20.26 -15.80
CA ASP A 523 1.12 19.16 -15.05
C ASP A 523 0.82 19.27 -13.54
N THR A 524 1.42 18.38 -12.74
CA THR A 524 1.20 18.32 -11.30
C THR A 524 2.34 18.91 -10.47
N ALA A 525 3.27 19.69 -11.06
CA ALA A 525 4.48 20.15 -10.35
C ALA A 525 4.16 21.06 -9.15
N ALA A 526 3.02 21.75 -9.16
CA ALA A 526 2.54 22.59 -8.06
C ALA A 526 1.54 21.87 -7.13
N ASP A 527 1.18 20.61 -7.41
CA ASP A 527 0.21 19.87 -6.62
C ASP A 527 0.85 19.27 -5.37
N THR A 528 0.63 19.93 -4.24
CA THR A 528 1.16 19.51 -2.93
C THR A 528 0.52 18.23 -2.39
N ARG A 529 -0.56 17.73 -2.99
CA ARG A 529 -1.11 16.39 -2.67
C ARG A 529 -0.14 15.30 -3.10
N LEU A 530 0.60 15.52 -4.20
CA LEU A 530 1.55 14.57 -4.78
C LEU A 530 3.01 14.95 -4.46
N TYR A 531 3.35 16.23 -4.46
CA TYR A 531 4.73 16.70 -4.28
C TYR A 531 4.82 17.68 -3.11
N ASP A 532 4.97 17.13 -1.90
CA ASP A 532 5.10 17.93 -0.67
C ASP A 532 6.45 18.69 -0.66
N PRO A 533 6.44 20.04 -0.69
CA PRO A 533 7.66 20.84 -0.64
C PRO A 533 8.50 20.62 0.63
N ALA A 534 7.88 20.23 1.75
CA ALA A 534 8.57 19.98 3.01
C ALA A 534 9.40 18.69 2.97
N VAL A 535 8.95 17.70 2.20
CA VAL A 535 9.68 16.44 1.95
C VAL A 535 10.75 16.65 0.87
N ASN A 536 10.55 17.64 -0.01
CA ASN A 536 11.41 17.94 -1.16
C ASN A 536 11.61 16.71 -2.05
N ASN A 537 10.54 15.93 -2.24
CA ASN A 537 10.55 14.79 -3.14
C ASN A 537 10.12 15.21 -4.55
N GLN A 538 10.76 14.61 -5.56
CA GLN A 538 10.51 14.91 -6.98
C GLN A 538 9.69 13.81 -7.67
N THR A 539 9.31 12.77 -6.92
CA THR A 539 8.58 11.61 -7.43
C THR A 539 7.32 11.35 -6.59
N PHE A 540 6.35 10.68 -7.20
CA PHE A 540 5.18 10.14 -6.52
C PHE A 540 4.99 8.73 -7.08
N ASN A 541 5.17 7.71 -6.23
CA ASN A 541 5.24 6.31 -6.66
C ASN A 541 6.21 6.10 -7.85
N GLY A 542 7.39 6.70 -7.77
CA GLY A 542 8.44 6.62 -8.80
C GLY A 542 8.18 7.46 -10.07
N ARG A 543 7.17 8.34 -10.07
CA ARG A 543 6.83 9.19 -11.24
C ARG A 543 6.98 10.67 -10.96
N ASN A 544 7.56 11.41 -11.88
CA ASN A 544 7.71 12.86 -11.76
C ASN A 544 6.44 13.61 -12.19
N ALA A 545 6.43 14.92 -11.97
CA ALA A 545 5.27 15.78 -12.24
C ALA A 545 4.80 15.77 -13.70
N ASN A 546 5.71 15.54 -14.65
CA ASN A 546 5.37 15.48 -16.08
C ASN A 546 4.60 14.21 -16.47
N GLN A 547 4.51 13.24 -15.56
CA GLN A 547 3.81 11.97 -15.78
C GLN A 547 2.42 11.95 -15.15
N HIS A 548 1.96 13.09 -14.62
CA HIS A 548 0.59 13.29 -14.16
C HIS A 548 0.09 14.66 -14.62
N LEU A 549 -1.12 14.68 -15.15
CA LEU A 549 -1.79 15.88 -15.64
C LEU A 549 -2.91 16.25 -14.67
N LEU A 550 -2.94 17.52 -14.28
CA LEU A 550 -3.95 18.09 -13.39
C LEU A 550 -5.14 18.64 -14.17
N GLU A 551 -4.89 19.14 -15.39
CA GLU A 551 -5.92 19.68 -16.28
C GLU A 551 -5.54 19.33 -17.72
N GLU A 552 -6.52 19.02 -18.57
CA GLU A 552 -6.35 18.94 -20.02
C GLU A 552 -7.62 19.43 -20.75
N ASP A 553 -7.44 20.20 -21.82
CA ASP A 553 -8.53 20.75 -22.64
C ASP A 553 -8.25 20.42 -24.11
N TYR A 554 -8.92 19.41 -24.65
CA TYR A 554 -8.77 18.97 -26.03
C TYR A 554 -9.60 19.78 -27.02
N ASP A 555 -10.74 20.34 -26.61
CA ASP A 555 -11.68 21.00 -27.53
C ASP A 555 -11.61 22.53 -27.52
N GLY A 556 -10.82 23.09 -26.60
CA GLY A 556 -10.51 24.52 -26.47
C GLY A 556 -11.64 25.32 -25.82
N ASP A 557 -12.55 24.66 -25.10
CA ASP A 557 -13.66 25.30 -24.43
C ASP A 557 -13.30 25.89 -23.05
N ASN A 558 -12.05 25.71 -22.60
CA ASN A 558 -11.51 26.06 -21.29
C ASN A 558 -12.16 25.30 -20.13
N ARG A 559 -12.61 24.07 -20.36
CA ARG A 559 -12.97 23.10 -19.33
C ARG A 559 -11.94 21.98 -19.30
N ASP A 560 -11.74 21.46 -18.10
CA ASP A 560 -10.97 20.24 -17.93
C ASP A 560 -11.80 19.05 -18.45
N ASP A 561 -11.20 18.27 -19.34
CA ASP A 561 -11.74 17.02 -19.89
C ASP A 561 -11.53 15.83 -18.94
N THR A 562 -10.70 16.00 -17.90
CA THR A 562 -10.50 15.03 -16.82
C THR A 562 -10.86 15.55 -15.43
N PRO A 563 -12.08 16.12 -15.26
CA PRO A 563 -12.45 16.67 -13.98
C PRO A 563 -12.49 15.57 -12.90
N PRO A 564 -12.38 15.95 -11.62
CA PRO A 564 -12.56 15.00 -10.53
C PRO A 564 -13.91 14.28 -10.59
N ASP A 565 -13.97 13.11 -9.97
CA ASP A 565 -15.24 12.37 -9.88
C ASP A 565 -16.27 13.19 -9.10
N VAL A 566 -17.52 13.18 -9.55
CA VAL A 566 -18.61 13.97 -8.93
C VAL A 566 -18.83 13.64 -7.45
N HIS A 567 -18.48 12.44 -7.00
CA HIS A 567 -18.53 12.09 -5.58
C HIS A 567 -17.35 12.69 -4.82
N TYR A 568 -16.16 12.76 -5.41
CA TYR A 568 -15.02 13.47 -4.84
C TYR A 568 -15.31 14.97 -4.71
N GLU A 569 -15.90 15.57 -5.74
CA GLU A 569 -16.36 16.97 -5.72
C GLU A 569 -17.44 17.20 -4.66
N ALA A 570 -18.34 16.23 -4.47
CA ALA A 570 -19.34 16.26 -3.40
C ALA A 570 -18.75 15.98 -2.00
N GLY A 571 -17.44 15.76 -1.92
CA GLY A 571 -16.71 15.59 -0.68
C GLY A 571 -16.78 14.19 -0.09
N LEU A 572 -16.99 13.14 -0.90
CA LEU A 572 -16.89 11.74 -0.49
C LEU A 572 -15.46 11.22 -0.69
N GLY A 573 -14.99 10.39 0.23
CA GLY A 573 -13.75 9.62 0.09
C GLY A 573 -14.02 8.19 -0.35
N CYS A 574 -12.96 7.46 -0.71
CA CYS A 574 -13.05 6.08 -1.18
C CYS A 574 -13.78 5.19 -0.16
N ILE A 575 -13.52 5.37 1.14
CA ILE A 575 -14.11 4.56 2.21
C ILE A 575 -15.61 4.77 2.40
N ASP A 576 -16.16 5.87 1.86
CA ASP A 576 -17.61 6.12 1.89
C ASP A 576 -18.38 5.15 0.97
N CYS A 577 -17.67 4.55 -0.01
CA CYS A 577 -18.21 3.55 -0.93
C CYS A 577 -17.57 2.15 -0.78
N HIS A 578 -16.29 2.08 -0.36
CA HIS A 578 -15.50 0.86 -0.26
C HIS A 578 -15.40 0.33 1.18
N GLY A 579 -16.54 -0.02 1.77
CA GLY A 579 -16.61 -0.61 3.12
C GLY A 579 -16.44 -2.14 3.14
N SER A 580 -16.91 -2.78 4.21
CA SER A 580 -16.87 -4.25 4.37
C SER A 580 -17.72 -5.01 3.34
N ARG A 581 -18.70 -4.31 2.76
CA ARG A 581 -19.49 -4.73 1.62
C ARG A 581 -19.31 -3.62 0.60
N ASP A 582 -18.40 -3.86 -0.34
CA ASP A 582 -18.19 -2.92 -1.44
C ASP A 582 -19.53 -2.67 -2.14
N LEU A 583 -19.79 -1.42 -2.52
CA LEU A 583 -21.01 -1.05 -3.24
C LEU A 583 -20.96 -1.45 -4.72
N HIS A 584 -19.83 -2.01 -5.19
CA HIS A 584 -19.56 -2.38 -6.59
C HIS A 584 -19.59 -3.89 -6.86
#